data_AF-A0A2G2YSI2-F1
#
_entry.id   AF-A0A2G2YSI2-F1
#
_cell.length_a   1.000
_cell.length_b   1.000
_cell.length_c   1.000
_cell.angle_alpha   90.00
_cell.angle_beta   90.00
_cell.angle_gamma   90.00
#
_symmetry.space_group_name_H-M   'P 1'
#
loop_
_entity.id
_entity.type
_entity.pdbx_description
1 polymer ?
#
loop_
_entity_poly.entity_id
_entity_poly.type
_entity_poly.pdbx_seq_one_letter_code
_entity_poly.pdbx_strand_id
1 'polypeptide(L)'
;MDVSSVFITVAFCYPEGFLSSSCGGSTTYVDSSNITWTPDGAYISVGNMTTVDFLEDSSSSTLPVRFFPDSPIRNCYKIPLKNVSSLVLVRTQFVYKNYDGHNKPPAFSVSRGRAITPLSILLIPIHGLKSLLGSIGVNGI
;
A
#
# COMPACT_ATOMS: atom_id res chain seq x y z
N MET A 1 7.63 -19.83 39.63
CA MET A 1 7.51 -20.00 38.17
C MET A 1 6.76 -18.77 37.68
N ASP A 2 7.49 -17.67 37.48
CA ASP A 2 6.92 -16.42 36.97
C ASP A 2 7.32 -16.35 35.49
N VAL A 3 6.33 -16.49 34.61
CA VAL A 3 6.54 -16.46 33.16
C VAL A 3 6.49 -14.99 32.76
N SER A 4 7.58 -14.27 33.03
CA SER A 4 7.77 -12.91 32.55
C SER A 4 7.75 -12.93 31.03
N SER A 5 6.63 -12.50 30.45
CA SER A 5 6.42 -12.44 29.01
C SER A 5 7.24 -11.28 28.45
N VAL A 6 8.37 -11.60 27.83
CA VAL A 6 9.20 -10.62 27.11
C VAL A 6 8.45 -10.22 25.83
N PHE A 7 7.81 -9.05 25.83
CA PHE A 7 7.29 -8.44 24.62
C PHE A 7 8.48 -7.94 23.79
N ILE A 8 8.93 -8.73 22.82
CA ILE A 8 9.92 -8.31 21.82
C ILE A 8 9.24 -7.24 20.95
N THR A 9 9.50 -5.97 21.25
CA THR A 9 9.17 -4.88 20.34
C THR A 9 10.17 -4.95 19.21
N VAL A 10 9.76 -5.49 18.06
CA VAL A 10 10.54 -5.44 16.83
C VAL A 10 10.57 -3.98 16.37
N ALA A 11 11.63 -3.26 16.74
CA ALA A 11 11.89 -1.93 16.23
C ALA A 11 12.39 -2.06 14.78
N PHE A 12 11.49 -1.93 13.82
CA PHE A 12 11.88 -1.69 12.44
C PHE A 12 12.64 -0.36 12.42
N CYS A 13 13.93 -0.41 12.07
CA CYS A 13 14.70 0.78 11.73
C CYS A 13 14.10 1.34 10.43
N TYR A 14 13.02 2.10 10.58
CA TYR A 14 12.52 2.95 9.51
C TYR A 14 13.52 4.10 9.40
N PRO A 15 14.17 4.32 8.24
CA PRO A 15 14.88 5.58 8.02
C PRO A 15 13.92 6.70 8.40
N GLU A 16 14.36 7.56 9.31
CA GLU A 16 13.53 8.57 9.96
C GLU A 16 12.71 9.32 8.89
N GLY A 17 11.42 9.03 8.82
CA GLY A 17 10.47 9.75 7.97
C GLY A 17 10.02 9.08 6.67
N PHE A 18 10.48 7.89 6.28
CA PHE A 18 10.12 7.28 4.97
C PHE A 18 9.42 5.91 5.09
N LEU A 19 8.09 5.87 4.91
CA LEU A 19 7.32 4.64 4.74
C LEU A 19 7.30 4.22 3.26
N SER A 20 7.76 3.02 2.93
CA SER A 20 7.57 2.40 1.62
C SER A 20 6.85 1.05 1.79
N SER A 21 5.70 0.91 1.14
CA SER A 21 4.84 -0.27 1.28
C SER A 21 4.44 -0.85 -0.08
N SER A 22 4.64 -2.16 -0.22
CA SER A 22 4.28 -2.96 -1.39
C SER A 22 2.85 -3.49 -1.22
N CYS A 23 1.95 -3.10 -2.12
CA CYS A 23 0.53 -3.39 -1.99
C CYS A 23 0.23 -4.80 -2.48
N GLY A 24 -0.31 -5.65 -1.61
CA GLY A 24 -0.55 -7.06 -1.92
C GLY A 24 0.72 -7.94 -1.90
N GLY A 25 1.86 -7.37 -1.50
CA GLY A 25 3.09 -8.14 -1.24
C GLY A 25 2.99 -8.91 0.07
N SER A 26 3.66 -10.07 0.15
CA SER A 26 3.67 -10.93 1.34
C SER A 26 4.98 -10.92 2.12
N THR A 27 6.06 -10.40 1.52
CA THR A 27 7.41 -10.40 2.10
C THR A 27 8.06 -9.04 1.96
N THR A 28 8.94 -8.72 2.91
CA THR A 28 9.80 -7.54 2.84
C THR A 28 10.93 -7.78 1.84
N TYR A 29 11.28 -6.76 1.05
CA TYR A 29 12.41 -6.79 0.12
C TYR A 29 13.08 -5.43 0.00
N VAL A 30 14.29 -5.40 -0.57
CA VAL A 30 15.04 -4.18 -0.91
C VAL A 30 15.18 -4.13 -2.42
N ASP A 31 14.84 -2.99 -3.04
CA ASP A 31 14.95 -2.81 -4.48
C ASP A 31 16.36 -2.32 -4.92
N SER A 32 16.55 -2.16 -6.23
CA SER A 32 17.80 -1.66 -6.82
C SER A 32 18.13 -0.22 -6.41
N SER A 33 17.16 0.54 -5.89
CA SER A 33 17.34 1.89 -5.35
C SER A 33 17.65 1.88 -3.85
N ASN A 34 17.93 0.71 -3.25
CA ASN A 34 18.14 0.50 -1.82
C ASN A 34 16.94 0.93 -0.95
N ILE A 35 15.72 0.86 -1.48
CA ILE A 35 14.49 1.16 -0.73
C ILE A 35 13.95 -0.14 -0.13
N THR A 36 13.74 -0.16 1.19
CA THR A 36 13.07 -1.26 1.89
C THR A 36 11.56 -1.17 1.71
N TRP A 37 10.98 -2.16 1.05
CA TRP A 37 9.54 -2.29 0.84
C TRP A 37 8.93 -3.30 1.81
N THR A 38 7.86 -2.90 2.50
CA THR A 38 7.15 -3.75 3.48
C THR A 38 5.73 -4.09 3.01
N PRO A 39 5.19 -5.28 3.33
CA PRO A 39 3.81 -5.63 3.05
C PRO A 39 2.80 -4.60 3.59
N ASP A 40 1.74 -4.33 2.84
CA ASP A 40 0.72 -3.33 3.19
C ASP A 40 -0.32 -3.81 4.21
N GLY A 41 -0.29 -5.09 4.60
CA GLY A 41 -1.30 -5.71 5.47
C GLY A 41 -1.45 -5.08 6.86
N ALA A 42 -0.45 -4.34 7.34
CA ALA A 42 -0.56 -3.57 8.59
C ALA A 42 -1.44 -2.31 8.45
N TYR A 43 -1.68 -1.84 7.22
CA TYR A 43 -2.33 -0.56 6.93
C TYR A 43 -3.73 -0.72 6.32
N ILE A 44 -4.09 -1.93 5.87
CA ILE A 44 -5.37 -2.23 5.23
C ILE A 44 -5.86 -3.61 5.65
N SER A 45 -7.17 -3.75 5.87
CA SER A 45 -7.79 -5.02 6.29
C SER A 45 -8.68 -5.67 5.23
N VAL A 46 -8.78 -5.05 4.04
CA VAL A 46 -9.66 -5.47 2.95
C VAL A 46 -8.91 -5.47 1.61
N GLY A 47 -9.56 -5.99 0.57
CA GLY A 47 -8.99 -6.07 -0.78
C GLY A 47 -8.30 -7.40 -1.05
N ASN A 48 -8.27 -7.77 -2.32
CA ASN A 48 -7.69 -9.00 -2.82
C ASN A 48 -6.28 -8.74 -3.34
N MET A 49 -5.43 -9.76 -3.28
CA MET A 49 -4.05 -9.69 -3.72
C MET A 49 -3.90 -10.51 -4.99
N THR A 50 -3.13 -9.99 -5.94
CA THR A 50 -2.69 -10.74 -7.13
C THR A 50 -1.31 -10.26 -7.52
N THR A 51 -0.71 -10.96 -8.46
CA THR A 51 0.52 -10.57 -9.11
C THR A 51 0.25 -10.16 -10.55
N VAL A 52 1.01 -9.19 -11.04
CA VAL A 52 1.00 -8.78 -12.45
C VAL A 52 2.40 -8.84 -13.01
N ASP A 53 2.51 -9.25 -14.27
CA ASP A 53 3.80 -9.31 -14.94
C ASP A 53 4.24 -7.92 -15.41
N PHE A 54 5.50 -7.64 -15.14
CA PHE A 54 6.18 -6.41 -15.48
C PHE A 54 7.48 -6.74 -16.23
N LEU A 55 7.48 -6.39 -17.52
CA LEU A 55 8.64 -6.53 -18.37
C LEU A 55 9.52 -5.29 -18.20
N GLU A 56 10.71 -5.49 -17.67
CA GLU A 56 11.75 -4.47 -17.58
C GLU A 56 12.99 -5.01 -18.32
N ASP A 57 13.39 -4.33 -19.39
CA ASP A 57 14.61 -4.58 -20.17
C ASP A 57 14.93 -6.08 -20.40
N SER A 58 14.00 -6.79 -21.05
CA SER A 58 14.07 -8.23 -21.40
C SER A 58 14.01 -9.23 -20.23
N SER A 59 13.85 -8.77 -18.99
CA SER A 59 13.54 -9.60 -17.84
C SER A 59 12.04 -9.52 -17.49
N SER A 60 11.42 -10.66 -17.20
CA SER A 60 10.07 -10.70 -16.64
C SER A 60 10.18 -10.67 -15.13
N SER A 61 9.71 -9.58 -14.52
CA SER A 61 9.53 -9.48 -13.08
C SER A 61 8.04 -9.51 -12.74
N THR A 62 7.72 -9.92 -11.54
CA THR A 62 6.34 -10.00 -11.08
C THR A 62 6.13 -8.98 -9.99
N LEU A 63 5.13 -8.11 -10.15
CA LEU A 63 4.77 -7.09 -9.18
C LEU A 63 3.52 -7.54 -8.42
N PRO A 64 3.55 -7.59 -7.07
CA PRO A 64 2.35 -7.76 -6.29
C PRO A 64 1.49 -6.49 -6.39
N VAL A 65 0.17 -6.68 -6.46
CA VAL A 65 -0.82 -5.60 -6.45
C VAL A 65 -1.99 -5.96 -5.55
N ARG A 66 -2.59 -4.94 -4.93
CA ARG A 66 -3.87 -5.07 -4.22
C ARG A 66 -4.98 -4.43 -5.02
N PHE A 67 -6.07 -5.17 -5.20
CA PHE A 67 -7.28 -4.66 -5.83
C PHE A 67 -8.51 -4.78 -4.94
N PHE A 68 -9.48 -3.91 -5.19
CA PHE A 68 -10.73 -3.87 -4.44
C PHE A 68 -11.89 -4.17 -5.40
N PRO A 69 -12.77 -5.11 -5.07
CA PRO A 69 -13.97 -5.36 -5.88
C PRO A 69 -14.86 -4.12 -5.90
N ASP A 70 -15.73 -4.05 -6.91
CA ASP A 70 -16.73 -2.99 -6.98
C ASP A 70 -17.66 -3.08 -5.77
N SER A 71 -17.64 -2.03 -4.97
CA SER A 71 -18.39 -1.95 -3.72
C SER A 71 -18.65 -0.49 -3.41
N PRO A 72 -19.83 -0.13 -2.87
CA PRO A 72 -20.10 1.22 -2.39
C PRO A 72 -19.21 1.59 -1.17
N ILE A 73 -18.50 0.61 -0.60
CA ILE A 73 -17.64 0.79 0.57
C ILE A 73 -16.31 1.42 0.14
N ARG A 74 -15.93 2.49 0.82
CA ARG A 74 -14.63 3.14 0.66
C ARG A 74 -13.53 2.29 1.29
N ASN A 75 -12.42 2.11 0.58
CA ASN A 75 -11.27 1.38 1.11
C ASN A 75 -10.27 2.37 1.70
N CYS A 76 -9.93 2.20 2.98
CA CYS A 76 -9.14 3.16 3.75
C CYS A 76 -7.81 2.54 4.20
N TYR A 77 -6.70 3.03 3.65
CA TYR A 77 -5.38 2.75 4.23
C TYR A 77 -5.17 3.63 5.45
N LYS A 78 -4.83 3.02 6.58
CA LYS A 78 -4.54 3.68 7.86
C LYS A 78 -3.03 3.70 8.08
N ILE A 79 -2.41 4.81 7.70
CA ILE A 79 -0.96 4.95 7.77
C ILE A 79 -0.55 5.64 9.07
N PRO A 80 0.29 5.00 9.91
CA PRO A 80 0.75 5.63 11.14
C PRO A 80 1.61 6.85 10.80
N LEU A 81 1.30 7.98 11.43
CA LEU A 81 2.12 9.18 11.41
C LEU A 81 2.72 9.38 12.80
N LYS A 82 4.02 9.67 12.88
CA LYS A 82 4.68 10.02 14.16
C LYS A 82 4.08 11.30 14.76
N ASN A 83 3.87 12.32 13.92
CA ASN A 83 3.26 13.59 14.32
C ASN A 83 2.10 13.96 13.40
N VAL A 84 0.97 14.32 13.98
CA VAL A 84 -0.27 14.63 13.26
C VAL A 84 -0.21 15.96 12.48
N SER A 85 0.70 16.84 12.89
CA SER A 85 0.98 18.14 12.27
C SER A 85 2.09 18.10 11.23
N SER A 86 2.74 16.94 11.02
CA SER A 86 3.80 16.82 10.02
C SER A 86 3.25 16.98 8.61
N LEU A 87 3.93 17.81 7.82
CA LEU A 87 3.71 17.85 6.39
C LEU A 87 4.32 16.58 5.79
N VAL A 88 3.54 15.87 4.99
CA VAL A 88 3.95 14.59 4.40
C VAL A 88 3.67 14.57 2.91
N LEU A 89 4.62 14.02 2.15
CA LEU A 89 4.45 13.65 0.75
C LEU A 89 3.90 12.24 0.69
N VAL A 90 2.74 12.08 0.05
CA VAL A 90 2.15 10.77 -0.23
C VAL A 90 2.31 10.47 -1.72
N ARG A 91 2.96 9.36 -2.05
CA ARG A 91 3.11 8.83 -3.41
C ARG A 91 2.36 7.51 -3.51
N THR A 92 1.49 7.38 -4.49
CA THR A 92 0.75 6.15 -4.77
C THR A 92 1.01 5.72 -6.21
N GLN A 93 1.29 4.45 -6.44
CA GLN A 93 1.45 3.90 -7.79
C GLN A 93 0.32 2.92 -8.12
N PHE A 94 -0.22 3.01 -9.34
CA PHE A 94 -1.36 2.21 -9.80
C PHE A 94 -0.95 1.41 -11.05
N VAL A 95 -1.16 0.08 -11.06
CA VAL A 95 -0.64 -0.82 -12.10
C VAL A 95 -1.67 -1.87 -12.53
N TYR A 96 -2.39 -1.66 -13.65
CA TYR A 96 -3.51 -2.52 -14.10
C TYR A 96 -3.12 -3.83 -14.80
N LYS A 97 -2.26 -3.80 -15.83
CA LYS A 97 -1.75 -4.99 -16.54
C LYS A 97 -2.78 -6.11 -16.84
N ASN A 98 -4.07 -5.76 -17.00
CA ASN A 98 -5.15 -6.70 -17.31
C ASN A 98 -5.27 -7.90 -16.34
N TYR A 99 -5.02 -7.70 -15.04
CA TYR A 99 -5.06 -8.79 -14.06
C TYR A 99 -6.44 -9.50 -13.95
N ASP A 100 -7.51 -8.86 -14.42
CA ASP A 100 -8.88 -9.37 -14.39
C ASP A 100 -9.42 -9.80 -15.77
N GLY A 101 -8.60 -9.74 -16.82
CA GLY A 101 -8.98 -10.19 -18.17
C GLY A 101 -9.95 -9.28 -18.93
N HIS A 102 -10.37 -8.14 -18.37
CA HIS A 102 -11.36 -7.26 -18.99
C HIS A 102 -10.79 -6.26 -20.01
N ASN A 103 -9.47 -6.15 -20.11
CA ASN A 103 -8.75 -5.19 -20.97
C ASN A 103 -9.23 -3.74 -20.81
N LYS A 104 -9.78 -3.40 -19.64
CA LYS A 104 -10.36 -2.10 -19.36
C LYS A 104 -9.90 -1.63 -17.98
N PRO A 105 -8.98 -0.65 -17.92
CA PRO A 105 -8.50 -0.18 -16.64
C PRO A 105 -9.63 0.48 -15.85
N PRO A 106 -9.56 0.40 -14.51
CA PRO A 106 -10.62 0.91 -13.67
C PRO A 106 -10.59 2.44 -13.49
N ALA A 107 -11.77 3.01 -13.24
CA ALA A 107 -11.94 4.40 -12.83
C ALA A 107 -12.20 4.49 -11.32
N PHE A 108 -11.36 5.23 -10.61
CA PHE A 108 -11.52 5.47 -9.18
C PHE A 108 -10.94 6.84 -8.80
N SER A 109 -11.41 7.38 -7.68
CA SER A 109 -10.86 8.58 -7.05
C SER A 109 -10.01 8.22 -5.86
N VAL A 110 -8.94 8.98 -5.65
CA VAL A 110 -8.14 8.93 -4.42
C VAL A 110 -8.36 10.23 -3.65
N SER A 111 -8.68 10.09 -2.36
CA SER A 111 -8.84 11.24 -1.47
C SER A 111 -8.14 11.01 -0.15
N ARG A 112 -7.80 12.10 0.54
CA ARG A 112 -7.32 12.05 1.92
C ARG A 112 -8.51 12.21 2.86
N GLY A 113 -8.64 11.29 3.82
CA GLY A 113 -9.66 11.37 4.86
C GLY A 113 -9.33 12.47 5.87
N ARG A 114 -10.38 13.05 6.44
CA ARG A 114 -10.27 14.03 7.53
C ARG A 114 -10.32 13.27 8.85
N ALA A 115 -9.19 12.75 9.34
CA ALA A 115 -9.07 12.09 10.63
C ALA A 115 -7.97 12.74 11.48
N ILE A 116 -8.19 12.82 12.79
CA ILE A 116 -7.25 13.40 13.79
C ILE A 116 -5.98 12.53 13.88
N THR A 117 -6.10 11.23 13.58
CA THR A 117 -5.09 10.20 13.26
C THR A 117 -5.83 8.90 12.96
N PRO A 118 -5.27 7.95 12.18
CA PRO A 118 -4.09 7.99 11.28
C PRO A 118 -4.40 8.62 9.90
N LEU A 119 -3.36 8.91 9.09
CA LEU A 119 -3.54 9.35 7.70
C LEU A 119 -4.35 8.30 6.95
N SER A 120 -5.50 8.73 6.44
CA SER A 120 -6.44 7.88 5.74
C SER A 120 -6.35 8.15 4.25
N ILE A 121 -5.84 7.21 3.46
CA ILE A 121 -5.93 7.26 1.98
C ILE A 121 -7.18 6.48 1.59
N LEU A 122 -8.15 7.17 0.99
CA LEU A 122 -9.41 6.58 0.55
C LEU A 122 -9.37 6.34 -0.95
N LEU A 123 -9.59 5.08 -1.32
CA LEU A 123 -9.87 4.68 -2.70
C LEU A 123 -11.39 4.58 -2.86
N ILE A 124 -11.93 5.37 -3.80
CA ILE A 124 -13.36 5.49 -4.07
C ILE A 124 -13.61 5.01 -5.50
N PRO A 125 -14.22 3.83 -5.71
CA PRO A 125 -14.56 3.38 -7.06
C PRO A 125 -15.59 4.32 -7.71
N ILE A 126 -15.42 4.62 -8.99
CA ILE A 126 -16.39 5.39 -9.78
C ILE A 126 -16.97 4.44 -10.82
N HIS A 127 -18.26 4.12 -10.70
CA HIS A 127 -19.06 3.41 -11.70
C HIS A 127 -18.45 2.10 -12.24
N GLY A 128 -18.51 1.02 -11.44
CA GLY A 128 -18.39 -0.35 -11.97
C GLY A 128 -16.97 -0.89 -12.17
N LEU A 129 -15.95 -0.28 -11.53
CA LEU A 129 -14.55 -0.57 -11.84
C LEU A 129 -13.67 -0.63 -10.55
N LYS A 130 -12.82 -1.67 -10.48
CA LYS A 130 -12.03 -2.09 -9.31
C LYS A 130 -10.92 -1.09 -8.96
N SER A 131 -10.75 -0.66 -7.71
CA SER A 131 -9.57 0.15 -7.37
C SER A 131 -8.32 -0.73 -7.30
N LEU A 132 -7.14 -0.21 -7.67
CA LEU A 132 -5.92 -1.00 -7.76
C LEU A 132 -4.71 -0.20 -7.32
N LEU A 133 -3.83 -0.80 -6.53
CA LEU A 133 -2.66 -0.14 -5.97
C LEU A 133 -1.46 -1.10 -6.01
N GLY A 134 -0.32 -0.60 -6.50
CA GLY A 134 0.95 -1.34 -6.52
C GLY A 134 1.87 -0.97 -5.37
N SER A 135 1.93 0.33 -5.02
CA SER A 135 2.76 0.78 -3.91
C SER A 135 2.27 2.08 -3.28
N ILE A 136 2.62 2.26 -2.00
CA ILE A 136 2.44 3.50 -1.23
C ILE A 136 3.79 3.94 -0.67
N GLY A 137 4.17 5.18 -0.94
CA GLY A 137 5.25 5.89 -0.27
C GLY A 137 4.70 7.04 0.58
N VAL A 138 5.13 7.18 1.83
CA VAL A 138 4.86 8.35 2.67
C VAL A 138 6.17 8.89 3.21
N ASN A 139 6.47 10.16 2.97
CA ASN A 139 7.72 10.79 3.38
C ASN A 139 7.43 12.06 4.17
N GLY A 140 8.06 12.25 5.34
CA GLY A 140 8.04 13.54 6.04
C GLY A 140 8.76 14.62 5.23
N ILE A 141 8.17 15.81 5.15
CA ILE A 141 8.79 17.01 4.54
C ILE A 141 9.23 17.95 5.67
#